data_AF-A0A7Y3GFN8-F1
#
_entry.id   AF-A0A7Y3GFN8-F1
#
_cell.length_a   1.000
_cell.length_b   1.000
_cell.length_c   1.000
_cell.angle_alpha   90.00
_cell.angle_beta   90.00
_cell.angle_gamma   90.00
#
_symmetry.space_group_name_H-M   'P 1'
#
loop_
_entity.id
_entity.type
_entity.pdbx_description
1 polymer ?
#
loop_
_entity_poly.entity_id
_entity_poly.type
_entity_poly.pdbx_seq_one_letter_code
_entity_poly.pdbx_strand_id
1 'polypeptide(L)'
;MKPWLLSYDVGSVLVFVVAGRANHGAEESAAGVLHTAGPFLIALVVGWLLMRAWDDPASLRVGAGVLAVTIGLGMTLRRFVFDDGIQLSFVLVAAAFLTLFLIGWRLGAAAGRRRTIEA
;
A
#
# COMPACT_ATOMS: atom_id res chain seq x y z
N MET A 1 -4.12 -15.25 -14.37
CA MET A 1 -3.35 -14.39 -13.46
C MET A 1 -3.50 -12.95 -13.93
N LYS A 2 -3.98 -12.02 -13.09
CA LYS A 2 -4.10 -10.59 -13.43
C LYS A 2 -3.05 -9.80 -12.61
N PRO A 3 -1.74 -10.00 -12.85
CA PRO A 3 -0.69 -9.37 -12.05
C PRO A 3 -0.70 -7.85 -12.20
N TRP A 4 -1.32 -7.33 -13.27
CA TRP A 4 -1.54 -5.89 -13.45
C TRP A 4 -2.32 -5.25 -12.30
N LEU A 5 -3.06 -6.02 -11.48
CA LEU A 5 -3.73 -5.50 -10.27
C LEU A 5 -2.75 -5.00 -9.19
N LEU A 6 -1.46 -5.36 -9.27
CA LEU A 6 -0.40 -4.75 -8.47
C LEU A 6 -0.32 -3.23 -8.69
N SER A 7 -0.70 -2.72 -9.87
CA SER A 7 -0.66 -1.29 -10.17
C SER A 7 -1.58 -0.47 -9.27
N TYR A 8 -2.71 -1.03 -8.82
CA TYR A 8 -3.59 -0.37 -7.84
C TYR A 8 -2.91 -0.22 -6.49
N ASP A 9 -2.22 -1.27 -6.02
CA ASP A 9 -1.53 -1.23 -4.73
C ASP A 9 -0.32 -0.28 -4.79
N VAL A 10 0.45 -0.32 -5.88
CA VAL A 10 1.57 0.62 -6.12
C VAL A 10 1.06 2.05 -6.22
N GLY A 11 0.01 2.29 -7.00
CA GLY A 11 -0.62 3.61 -7.13
C GLY A 11 -1.10 4.14 -5.78
N SER A 12 -1.67 3.28 -4.93
CA SER A 12 -2.10 3.63 -3.58
C SER A 12 -0.94 4.13 -2.71
N VAL A 13 0.21 3.44 -2.75
CA VAL A 13 1.42 3.86 -2.02
C VAL A 13 1.95 5.19 -2.56
N LEU A 14 2.00 5.36 -3.88
CA LEU A 14 2.48 6.60 -4.50
C LEU A 14 1.58 7.79 -4.17
N VAL A 15 0.25 7.63 -4.26
CA VAL A 15 -0.70 8.69 -3.91
C VAL A 15 -0.58 9.06 -2.43
N PHE A 16 -0.46 8.06 -1.53
CA PHE A 16 -0.21 8.31 -0.11
C PHE A 16 1.01 9.22 0.10
N VAL A 17 2.13 8.89 -0.54
CA VAL A 17 3.40 9.61 -0.36
C VAL A 17 3.35 11.01 -0.96
N VAL A 18 2.85 11.13 -2.20
CA VAL A 18 2.75 12.43 -2.88
C VAL A 18 1.81 13.37 -2.11
N ALA A 19 0.62 12.90 -1.75
CA ALA A 19 -0.34 13.70 -0.98
C ALA A 19 0.19 14.04 0.41
N GLY A 20 0.82 13.08 1.10
CA GLY A 20 1.42 13.29 2.41
C GLY A 20 2.54 14.33 2.39
N ARG A 21 3.43 14.28 1.41
CA ARG A 21 4.52 15.25 1.23
C ARG A 21 4.01 16.65 0.90
N ALA A 22 3.07 16.76 -0.04
CA ALA A 22 2.45 18.03 -0.42
C ALA A 22 1.82 18.73 0.81
N ASN A 23 1.11 17.97 1.65
CA ASN A 23 0.48 18.49 2.86
C ASN A 23 1.47 18.96 3.94
N HIS A 24 2.73 18.51 3.91
CA HIS A 24 3.77 18.93 4.85
C HIS A 24 4.68 20.04 4.28
N GLY A 25 4.35 20.61 3.11
CA GLY A 25 5.17 21.63 2.47
C GLY A 25 6.55 21.14 2.05
N ALA A 26 6.72 19.83 1.86
CA ALA A 26 7.99 19.26 1.42
C ALA A 26 8.26 19.65 -0.04
N GLU A 27 9.54 19.89 -0.38
CA GLU A 27 9.92 20.13 -1.77
C GLU A 27 9.47 18.98 -2.68
N GLU A 28 8.91 19.35 -3.83
CA GLU A 28 8.49 18.41 -4.86
C GLU A 28 9.70 17.96 -5.68
N SER A 29 10.44 16.99 -5.13
CA SER A 29 11.53 16.32 -5.82
C SER A 29 11.24 14.83 -6.00
N ALA A 30 11.57 14.29 -7.18
CA ALA A 30 11.42 12.86 -7.47
C ALA A 30 12.24 12.00 -6.50
N ALA A 31 13.45 12.44 -6.15
CA ALA A 31 14.29 11.78 -5.16
C ALA A 31 13.63 11.74 -3.78
N GLY A 32 12.98 12.83 -3.36
CA GLY A 32 12.23 12.88 -2.12
C GLY A 32 11.05 11.91 -2.11
N VAL A 33 10.24 11.91 -3.17
CA VAL A 33 9.11 10.96 -3.31
C VAL A 33 9.61 9.52 -3.23
N LEU A 34 10.68 9.18 -3.95
CA LEU A 34 11.28 7.84 -3.92
C LEU A 34 11.84 7.48 -2.55
N HIS A 35 12.46 8.42 -1.84
CA HIS A 35 12.98 8.19 -0.50
C HIS A 35 11.86 7.89 0.50
N THR A 36 10.75 8.63 0.44
CA THR A 36 9.59 8.40 1.32
C THR A 36 8.79 7.15 0.93
N ALA A 37 8.64 6.86 -0.37
CA ALA A 37 7.88 5.71 -0.87
C ALA A 37 8.65 4.39 -0.83
N GLY A 38 9.97 4.44 -1.00
CA GLY A 38 10.85 3.27 -1.12
C GLY A 38 10.62 2.18 -0.08
N PRO A 39 10.61 2.49 1.23
CA PRO A 39 10.34 1.50 2.27
C PRO A 39 9.01 0.75 2.08
N PHE A 40 7.96 1.48 1.72
CA PHE A 40 6.61 0.94 1.55
C PHE A 40 6.46 0.16 0.24
N LEU A 41 7.11 0.60 -0.83
CA LEU A 41 7.12 -0.12 -2.11
C LEU A 41 7.88 -1.45 -1.99
N ILE A 42 9.03 -1.47 -1.30
CA ILE A 42 9.77 -2.70 -1.01
C ILE A 42 8.89 -3.63 -0.18
N ALA A 43 8.29 -3.12 0.90
CA ALA A 43 7.41 -3.90 1.76
C ALA A 43 6.17 -4.44 1.01
N LEU A 44 5.60 -3.66 0.09
CA LEU A 44 4.49 -4.07 -0.76
C LEU A 44 4.86 -5.26 -1.65
N VAL A 45 6.02 -5.20 -2.32
CA VAL A 45 6.53 -6.31 -3.14
C VAL A 45 6.73 -7.55 -2.28
N VAL A 46 7.35 -7.41 -1.11
CA VAL A 46 7.52 -8.52 -0.15
C VAL A 46 6.17 -9.10 0.28
N GLY A 47 5.18 -8.26 0.59
CA GLY A 47 3.83 -8.69 0.94
C GLY A 47 3.16 -9.48 -0.19
N TRP A 48 3.29 -9.01 -1.44
CA TRP A 48 2.79 -9.72 -2.62
C TRP A 48 3.43 -11.10 -2.79
N LEU A 49 4.75 -11.20 -2.58
CA LEU A 49 5.49 -12.46 -2.64
C LEU A 49 5.05 -13.43 -1.54
N LEU A 50 5.00 -12.97 -0.28
CA LEU A 50 4.61 -13.79 0.87
C LEU A 50 3.18 -14.31 0.76
N MET A 51 2.26 -13.47 0.27
CA MET A 51 0.86 -13.82 0.13
C MET A 51 0.54 -14.51 -1.21
N ARG A 52 1.55 -14.69 -2.08
CA ARG A 52 1.38 -15.16 -3.46
C ARG A 52 0.21 -14.46 -4.16
N ALA A 53 0.17 -13.14 -4.04
CA ALA A 53 -1.00 -12.34 -4.37
C ALA A 53 -1.41 -12.44 -5.85
N TRP A 54 -0.53 -12.94 -6.74
CA TRP A 54 -0.86 -13.24 -8.13
C TRP A 54 -1.85 -14.39 -8.32
N ASP A 55 -2.01 -15.28 -7.33
CA ASP A 55 -2.95 -16.41 -7.36
C ASP A 55 -4.40 -15.94 -7.15
N ASP A 56 -4.64 -15.07 -6.17
CA ASP A 56 -5.95 -14.45 -5.91
C ASP A 56 -5.82 -12.97 -5.45
N PRO A 57 -5.51 -12.04 -6.37
CA PRO A 57 -5.18 -10.65 -6.03
C PRO A 57 -6.35 -9.87 -5.44
N ALA A 58 -7.60 -10.27 -5.73
CA ALA A 58 -8.80 -9.60 -5.26
C ALA A 58 -9.35 -10.17 -3.94
N SER A 59 -8.64 -11.11 -3.32
CA SER A 59 -8.97 -11.67 -2.01
C SER A 59 -8.74 -10.66 -0.90
N LEU A 60 -9.72 -10.52 0.00
CA LEU A 60 -9.58 -9.70 1.20
C LEU A 60 -8.51 -10.25 2.16
N ARG A 61 -8.36 -11.57 2.23
CA ARG A 61 -7.32 -12.21 3.05
C ARG A 61 -5.93 -11.90 2.53
N VAL A 62 -5.73 -11.97 1.21
CA VAL A 62 -4.48 -11.59 0.55
C VAL A 62 -4.21 -10.11 0.78
N GLY A 63 -5.20 -9.24 0.55
CA GLY A 63 -5.09 -7.81 0.78
C GLY A 63 -4.70 -7.45 2.21
N ALA A 64 -5.31 -8.10 3.21
CA ALA A 64 -4.99 -7.89 4.62
C ALA A 64 -3.54 -8.30 4.97
N GLY A 65 -3.06 -9.42 4.41
CA GLY A 65 -1.67 -9.85 4.57
C GLY A 65 -0.70 -8.87 3.91
N VAL A 66 -0.97 -8.45 2.68
CA VAL A 66 -0.18 -7.45 1.96
C VAL A 66 -0.14 -6.13 2.73
N LEU A 67 -1.29 -5.65 3.24
CA LEU A 67 -1.39 -4.45 4.06
C LEU A 67 -0.54 -4.54 5.33
N ALA A 68 -0.65 -5.65 6.07
CA ALA A 68 0.09 -5.85 7.31
C ALA A 68 1.60 -5.82 7.08
N VAL A 69 2.08 -6.51 6.03
CA VAL A 69 3.50 -6.48 5.65
C VAL A 69 3.91 -5.07 5.20
N THR A 70 3.09 -4.40 4.37
CA THR A 70 3.40 -3.06 3.85
C THR A 70 3.56 -2.05 4.98
N ILE A 71 2.68 -2.06 5.98
CA ILE A 71 2.78 -1.17 7.14
C ILE A 71 3.96 -1.57 8.03
N GLY A 72 4.02 -2.84 8.46
CA GLY A 72 5.00 -3.30 9.45
C GLY A 72 6.44 -3.25 8.92
N LEU A 73 6.69 -3.89 7.77
CA LEU A 73 8.00 -3.89 7.14
C LEU A 73 8.33 -2.50 6.57
N GLY A 74 7.35 -1.77 6.03
CA GLY A 74 7.57 -0.42 5.53
C GLY A 74 8.05 0.55 6.61
N MET A 75 7.44 0.53 7.81
CA MET A 75 7.90 1.33 8.96
C MET A 75 9.27 0.89 9.47
N THR A 76 9.53 -0.42 9.46
CA THR A 76 10.82 -0.98 9.87
C THR A 76 11.94 -0.52 8.92
N LEU A 77 11.75 -0.69 7.61
CA LEU A 77 12.71 -0.24 6.59
C LEU A 77 12.88 1.27 6.64
N ARG A 78 11.79 2.03 6.79
CA ARG A 78 11.81 3.48 6.92
C ARG A 78 12.76 3.91 8.05
N ARG A 79 12.66 3.27 9.21
CA ARG A 79 13.44 3.62 10.40
C ARG A 79 14.90 3.21 10.35
N PHE A 80 15.17 1.99 9.89
CA PHE A 80 16.47 1.35 10.07
C PHE A 80 17.30 1.24 8.80
N VAL A 81 16.71 1.48 7.62
CA VAL A 81 17.40 1.40 6.32
C VAL A 81 17.38 2.75 5.60
N PHE A 82 16.31 3.53 5.76
CA PHE A 82 16.17 4.85 5.16
C PHE A 82 16.40 5.99 6.16
N ASP A 83 16.75 5.68 7.40
CA ASP A 83 17.08 6.63 8.48
C ASP A 83 16.01 7.70 8.75
N ASP A 84 14.75 7.39 8.45
CA ASP A 84 13.61 8.28 8.60
C ASP A 84 12.89 8.03 9.94
N GLY A 85 12.25 9.07 10.49
CA GLY A 85 11.52 8.96 11.75
C GLY A 85 10.23 8.11 11.67
N ILE A 86 9.86 7.48 12.80
CA ILE A 86 8.52 6.91 13.03
C ILE A 86 7.73 7.87 13.94
N GLN A 87 6.94 8.74 13.34
CA GLN A 87 6.01 9.60 14.07
C GLN A 87 4.65 8.89 14.18
N LEU A 88 4.02 8.93 15.36
CA LEU A 88 2.73 8.27 15.58
C LEU A 88 1.66 8.76 14.59
N SER A 89 1.62 10.07 14.33
CA SER A 89 0.72 10.67 13.32
C SER A 89 0.92 10.06 11.93
N PHE A 90 2.17 9.92 11.50
CA PHE A 90 2.52 9.30 10.22
C PHE A 90 2.06 7.83 10.18
N VAL A 91 2.27 7.07 11.25
CA VAL A 91 1.82 5.66 11.31
C VAL A 91 0.30 5.56 11.19
N LEU A 92 -0.45 6.38 11.92
CA LEU A 92 -1.92 6.35 11.89
C LEU A 92 -2.45 6.75 10.51
N VAL A 93 -1.92 7.82 9.90
CA VAL A 93 -2.36 8.27 8.57
C VAL A 93 -1.97 7.26 7.50
N ALA A 94 -0.74 6.74 7.53
CA ALA A 94 -0.29 5.69 6.61
C ALA A 94 -1.18 4.45 6.71
N ALA A 95 -1.44 3.96 7.93
CA ALA A 95 -2.27 2.79 8.16
C ALA A 95 -3.71 3.02 7.67
N ALA A 96 -4.32 4.15 8.00
CA ALA A 96 -5.68 4.47 7.56
C ALA A 96 -5.77 4.57 6.03
N PHE A 97 -4.85 5.32 5.41
CA PHE A 97 -4.83 5.49 3.96
C PHE A 97 -4.57 4.17 3.23
N LEU A 98 -3.52 3.43 3.61
CA LEU A 98 -3.21 2.15 2.97
C LEU A 98 -4.33 1.14 3.19
N THR A 99 -4.97 1.11 4.37
CA THR A 99 -6.14 0.25 4.60
C THR A 99 -7.25 0.60 3.62
N LEU A 100 -7.61 1.89 3.54
CA LEU A 100 -8.68 2.35 2.66
C LEU A 100 -8.43 1.96 1.22
N PHE A 101 -7.22 2.21 0.69
CA PHE A 101 -6.96 2.03 -0.72
C PHE A 101 -6.57 0.60 -1.10
N LEU A 102 -5.75 -0.11 -0.31
CA LEU A 102 -5.40 -1.51 -0.61
C LEU A 102 -6.61 -2.45 -0.38
N ILE A 103 -7.42 -2.23 0.65
CA ILE A 103 -8.59 -3.09 0.92
C ILE A 103 -9.82 -2.61 0.16
N GLY A 104 -10.02 -1.29 0.00
CA GLY A 104 -11.22 -0.72 -0.60
C GLY A 104 -11.51 -1.19 -2.02
N TRP A 105 -10.49 -1.25 -2.89
CA TRP A 105 -10.71 -1.75 -4.26
C TRP A 105 -11.07 -3.24 -4.28
N ARG A 106 -10.51 -4.04 -3.35
CA ARG A 106 -10.81 -5.47 -3.20
C ARG A 106 -12.24 -5.68 -2.70
N LEU A 107 -12.72 -4.82 -1.80
CA LEU A 107 -14.12 -4.80 -1.37
C LEU A 107 -15.05 -4.48 -2.55
N GLY A 108 -14.72 -3.46 -3.35
CA GLY A 108 -15.48 -3.12 -4.57
C GLY A 108 -15.52 -4.28 -5.56
N ALA A 109 -14.39 -4.95 -5.78
CA ALA A 109 -14.33 -6.13 -6.65
C ALA A 109 -15.15 -7.31 -6.11
N ALA A 110 -15.14 -7.53 -4.78
CA ALA A 110 -15.94 -8.58 -4.16
C ALA A 110 -17.44 -8.30 -4.25
N ALA A 111 -17.86 -7.05 -4.04
CA ALA A 111 -19.23 -6.61 -4.21
C ALA A 111 -19.71 -6.75 -5.66
N GLY A 112 -18.87 -6.39 -6.63
CA GLY A 112 -19.17 -6.57 -8.06
C GLY A 112 -19.40 -8.03 -8.45
N ARG A 113 -18.57 -8.96 -7.93
CA ARG A 113 -18.74 -10.41 -8.18
C ARG A 113 -20.06 -10.95 -7.63
N ARG A 114 -20.51 -10.48 -6.47
CA ARG A 114 -21.80 -10.92 -5.88
C ARG A 114 -22.98 -10.55 -6.77
N ARG A 115 -23.00 -9.31 -7.28
CA ARG A 115 -24.07 -8.83 -8.15
C ARG A 115 -24.20 -9.60 -9.47
N THR A 116 -23.11 -10.14 -10.01
CA THR A 116 -23.15 -10.96 -11.23
C THR A 116 -23.70 -12.37 -10.99
N ILE A 117 -23.66 -12.88 -9.75
CA ILE A 117 -24.21 -14.21 -9.41
C ILE A 117 -25.72 -14.13 -9.17
N GLU A 118 -26.21 -12.96 -8.71
CA GLU A 118 -27.64 -12.71 -8.42
C GLU A 118 -28.46 -12.26 -9.65
N ALA A 119 -27.81 -12.02 -10.80
CA ALA A 119 -28.43 -11.58 -12.06
C ALA A 119 -28.49 -12.71 -13.09
#